data_AF-A0A284SB59-F1
#
_entry.id   AF-A0A284SB59-F1
#
_cell.length_a   1.000
_cell.length_b   1.000
_cell.length_c   1.000
_cell.angle_alpha   90.00
_cell.angle_beta   90.00
_cell.angle_gamma   90.00
#
_symmetry.space_group_name_H-M   'P 1'
#
loop_
_entity.id
_entity.type
_entity.pdbx_description
1 polymer ?
#
loop_
_entity_poly.entity_id
_entity_poly.type
_entity_poly.pdbx_seq_one_letter_code
_entity_poly.pdbx_strand_id
1 'polypeptide(L)'
;MPRNLDMDKWIQIAKFTTTAGEMAPFPYIKGAAGCVATILEAIEKAGKNDEDLWALADDIGTTMGIIKETIEAHGISSATHFQAVCADFQTYLENLLSELNKTQRNLEGKRFKRFLKALKARKVPDSINDYKQRMNKIKSDYIVRGITDLQLEVPAMQDVLSTRITEAAETSQLRITSTVESQSDHIVGEIRNLREIQREHTTQICARLQDRKGYYKGIVRDLAPGDIYLIKTEPHDHRHGYCTVEGSNTGKLIRIYQPHSGNEEDVMKQLDHDIDVFLRPRFGPPYLYSPVLRLTLLTVYVDIQILLKSLVYVDHRTFQQ
;
A
#
# COMPACT_ATOMS: atom_id res chain seq x y z
N MET A 1 25.67 -32.23 40.89
CA MET A 1 25.08 -31.00 40.33
C MET A 1 26.02 -29.84 40.56
N PRO A 2 26.30 -28.99 39.56
CA PRO A 2 27.32 -27.95 39.68
C PRO A 2 26.72 -26.70 40.35
N ARG A 3 26.54 -26.74 41.67
CA ARG A 3 26.15 -25.57 42.49
C ARG A 3 27.20 -24.43 42.44
N ASN A 4 28.38 -24.71 41.89
CA ASN A 4 29.53 -23.81 41.89
C ASN A 4 29.44 -22.67 40.85
N LEU A 5 28.55 -22.78 39.85
CA LEU A 5 28.42 -21.77 38.78
C LEU A 5 27.61 -20.54 39.20
N ASP A 6 26.67 -20.68 40.15
CA ASP A 6 25.75 -19.59 40.48
C ASP A 6 26.36 -18.54 41.44
N MET A 7 27.20 -18.95 42.41
CA MET A 7 27.83 -17.99 43.33
C MET A 7 28.95 -17.18 42.70
N ASP A 8 29.81 -17.80 41.87
CA ASP A 8 30.82 -17.05 41.12
C ASP A 8 30.13 -16.02 40.19
N LYS A 9 29.06 -16.44 39.49
CA LYS A 9 28.22 -15.51 38.72
C LYS A 9 27.72 -14.33 39.55
N TRP A 10 27.18 -14.56 40.74
CA TRP A 10 26.70 -13.47 41.61
C TRP A 10 27.83 -12.55 42.10
N ILE A 11 28.99 -13.11 42.46
CA ILE A 11 30.18 -12.34 42.83
C ILE A 11 30.64 -11.46 41.65
N GLN A 12 30.71 -12.02 40.44
CA GLN A 12 31.10 -11.26 39.25
C GLN A 12 30.09 -10.17 38.91
N ILE A 13 28.78 -10.45 39.01
CA ILE A 13 27.74 -9.44 38.81
C ILE A 13 27.89 -8.30 39.82
N ALA A 14 28.12 -8.61 41.09
CA ALA A 14 28.27 -7.61 42.14
C ALA A 14 29.54 -6.75 41.93
N LYS A 15 30.67 -7.37 41.58
CA LYS A 15 31.91 -6.65 41.25
C LYS A 15 31.75 -5.75 40.03
N PHE A 16 31.20 -6.29 38.94
CA PHE A 16 30.93 -5.51 37.73
C PHE A 16 30.02 -4.33 38.03
N THR A 17 28.96 -4.54 38.82
CA THR A 17 28.02 -3.47 39.20
C THR A 17 28.69 -2.42 40.07
N THR A 18 29.64 -2.82 40.93
CA THR A 18 30.45 -1.88 41.72
C THR A 18 31.31 -1.02 40.79
N THR A 19 32.03 -1.63 39.84
CA THR A 19 32.89 -0.92 38.86
C THR A 19 32.06 -0.01 37.94
N ALA A 20 30.95 -0.51 37.40
CA ALA A 20 30.04 0.28 36.57
C ALA A 20 29.42 1.43 37.36
N GLY A 21 29.12 1.20 38.64
CA GLY A 21 28.65 2.22 39.58
C GLY A 21 29.67 3.32 39.90
N GLU A 22 30.96 3.12 39.59
CA GLU A 22 31.96 4.21 39.66
C GLU A 22 31.84 5.18 38.48
N MET A 23 31.34 4.68 37.36
CA MET A 23 31.15 5.46 36.13
C MET A 23 29.74 6.03 36.00
N ALA A 24 28.83 5.68 36.92
CA ALA A 24 27.42 6.05 36.88
C ALA A 24 27.01 6.88 38.12
N PRO A 25 25.99 7.75 38.02
CA PRO A 25 25.58 8.66 39.10
C PRO A 25 24.74 7.97 40.21
N PHE A 26 25.00 6.69 40.52
CA PHE A 26 24.21 5.91 41.49
C PHE A 26 25.07 5.36 42.63
N PRO A 27 25.49 6.23 43.58
CA PRO A 27 26.37 5.82 44.68
C PRO A 27 25.77 4.72 45.56
N TYR A 28 24.44 4.65 45.68
CA TYR A 28 23.72 3.64 46.45
C TYR A 28 23.76 2.24 45.81
N ILE A 29 23.73 2.14 44.48
CA ILE A 29 23.89 0.86 43.75
C ILE A 29 25.32 0.37 43.91
N LYS A 30 26.30 1.27 43.76
CA LYS A 30 27.72 0.96 43.99
C LYS A 30 27.94 0.44 45.42
N GLY A 31 27.44 1.16 46.42
CA GLY A 31 27.62 0.81 47.83
C GLY A 31 26.98 -0.54 48.18
N ALA A 32 25.72 -0.76 47.77
CA ALA A 32 25.05 -2.04 47.95
C ALA A 32 25.80 -3.18 47.24
N ALA A 33 26.21 -3.00 45.98
CA ALA A 33 26.92 -4.01 45.20
C ALA A 33 28.28 -4.38 45.83
N GLY A 34 29.02 -3.41 46.37
CA GLY A 34 30.29 -3.65 47.06
C GLY A 34 30.10 -4.49 48.33
N CYS A 35 29.05 -4.19 49.10
CA CYS A 35 28.71 -4.98 50.29
C CYS A 35 28.32 -6.42 49.91
N VAL A 36 27.48 -6.58 48.87
CA VAL A 36 27.08 -7.89 48.34
C VAL A 36 28.30 -8.70 47.92
N ALA A 37 29.23 -8.12 47.14
CA ALA A 37 30.44 -8.81 46.70
C ALA A 37 31.26 -9.34 47.90
N THR A 38 31.44 -8.50 48.93
CA THR A 38 32.20 -8.86 50.13
C THR A 38 31.54 -10.00 50.92
N ILE A 39 30.21 -9.98 51.07
CA ILE A 39 29.46 -11.02 51.78
C ILE A 39 29.49 -12.33 50.99
N LEU A 40 29.28 -12.28 49.67
CA LEU A 40 29.31 -13.48 48.83
C LEU A 40 30.69 -14.13 48.81
N GLU A 41 31.78 -13.36 48.73
CA GLU A 41 33.14 -13.89 48.87
C GLU A 41 33.40 -14.51 50.25
N ALA A 42 32.84 -13.93 51.31
CA ALA A 42 32.94 -14.51 52.65
C ALA A 42 32.17 -15.84 52.74
N ILE A 43 31.01 -15.96 52.09
CA ILE A 43 30.27 -17.23 52.01
C ILE A 43 31.04 -18.25 51.16
N GLU A 44 31.63 -17.84 50.03
CA GLU A 44 32.43 -18.72 49.18
C GLU A 44 33.61 -19.34 49.94
N LYS A 45 34.32 -18.52 50.73
CA LYS A 45 35.46 -18.93 51.57
C LYS A 45 35.05 -19.88 52.71
N ALA A 46 33.77 -19.92 53.09
CA ALA A 46 33.26 -20.80 54.15
C ALA A 46 33.26 -22.30 53.80
N GLY A 47 33.36 -22.63 52.51
CA GLY A 47 33.29 -23.99 52.02
C GLY A 47 31.89 -24.38 51.54
N LYS A 48 31.85 -25.19 50.48
CA LYS A 48 30.70 -25.35 49.56
C LYS A 48 29.55 -26.21 50.09
N ASN A 49 29.55 -26.62 51.35
CA ASN A 49 28.64 -27.67 51.87
C ASN A 49 27.50 -27.15 52.77
N ASP A 50 27.25 -25.84 52.76
CA ASP A 50 26.30 -25.21 53.69
C ASP A 50 25.07 -24.68 52.94
N GLU A 51 24.03 -25.50 52.85
CA GLU A 51 22.83 -25.18 52.03
C GLU A 51 22.11 -23.92 52.49
N ASP A 52 22.08 -23.64 53.80
CA ASP A 52 21.47 -22.41 54.33
C ASP A 52 22.20 -21.16 53.85
N LEU A 53 23.54 -21.20 53.84
CA LEU A 53 24.36 -20.09 53.35
C LEU A 53 24.28 -19.95 51.83
N TRP A 54 24.12 -21.05 51.11
CA TRP A 54 23.93 -21.03 49.66
C TRP A 54 22.58 -20.42 49.28
N ALA A 55 21.50 -20.79 49.97
CA ALA A 55 20.19 -20.18 49.77
C ALA A 55 20.24 -18.68 50.06
N LEU A 56 20.90 -18.28 51.16
CA LEU A 56 21.09 -16.87 51.47
C LEU A 56 21.93 -16.13 50.42
N ALA A 57 23.01 -16.75 49.93
CA ALA A 57 23.85 -16.18 48.88
C ALA A 57 23.05 -15.97 47.57
N ASP A 58 22.20 -16.93 47.21
CA ASP A 58 21.33 -16.82 46.04
C ASP A 58 20.27 -15.73 46.22
N ASP A 59 19.68 -15.61 47.40
CA ASP A 59 18.72 -14.53 47.70
C ASP A 59 19.38 -13.15 47.65
N ILE A 60 20.58 -13.00 48.21
CA ILE A 60 21.37 -11.77 48.13
C ILE A 60 21.70 -11.43 46.67
N GLY A 61 22.20 -12.42 45.92
CA GLY A 61 22.55 -12.26 44.50
C GLY A 61 21.34 -11.87 43.66
N THR A 62 20.23 -12.58 43.82
CA THR A 62 18.96 -12.32 43.12
C THR A 62 18.41 -10.93 43.44
N THR A 63 18.53 -10.48 44.70
CA THR A 63 18.12 -9.12 45.10
C THR A 63 18.86 -8.07 44.27
N MET A 64 20.17 -8.25 44.07
CA MET A 64 20.97 -7.37 43.20
C MET A 64 20.62 -7.55 41.71
N GLY A 65 20.31 -8.78 41.30
CA GLY A 65 19.88 -9.13 39.94
C GLY A 65 18.63 -8.37 39.50
N ILE A 66 17.66 -8.18 40.38
CA ILE A 66 16.42 -7.42 40.09
C ILE A 66 16.76 -5.99 39.62
N ILE A 67 17.67 -5.31 40.32
CA ILE A 67 18.08 -3.95 39.98
C ILE A 67 18.78 -3.94 38.61
N LYS A 68 19.75 -4.85 38.43
CA LYS A 68 20.49 -4.98 37.17
C LYS A 68 19.56 -5.20 35.99
N GLU A 69 18.68 -6.20 36.07
CA GLU A 69 17.73 -6.54 35.00
C GLU A 69 16.81 -5.36 34.66
N THR A 70 16.35 -4.63 35.68
CA THR A 70 15.44 -3.49 35.47
C THR A 70 16.16 -2.36 34.74
N ILE A 71 17.43 -2.10 35.10
CA ILE A 71 18.26 -1.09 34.43
C ILE A 71 18.61 -1.51 33.00
N GLU A 72 18.92 -2.79 32.77
CA GLU A 72 19.19 -3.31 31.44
C GLU A 72 17.94 -3.24 30.53
N ALA A 73 16.76 -3.52 31.07
CA ALA A 73 15.51 -3.53 30.32
C ALA A 73 14.93 -2.13 30.06
N HIS A 74 15.09 -1.20 31.00
CA HIS A 74 14.38 0.09 30.99
C HIS A 74 15.28 1.31 31.05
N GLY A 75 16.60 1.10 31.03
CA GLY A 75 17.59 2.16 31.04
C GLY A 75 17.81 2.78 32.42
N ILE A 76 18.68 3.79 32.41
CA ILE A 76 19.24 4.42 33.60
C ILE A 76 18.19 5.17 34.44
N SER A 77 17.13 5.68 33.83
CA SER A 77 16.03 6.36 34.54
C SER A 77 15.37 5.46 35.59
N SER A 78 15.26 4.16 35.30
CA SER A 78 14.67 3.18 36.21
C SER A 78 15.43 3.05 37.53
N ALA A 79 16.75 3.30 37.54
CA ALA A 79 17.61 3.15 38.71
C ALA A 79 17.19 4.08 39.87
N THR A 80 16.65 5.26 39.56
CA THR A 80 16.23 6.25 40.56
C THR A 80 15.10 5.75 41.46
N HIS A 81 14.21 4.91 40.94
CA HIS A 81 13.10 4.32 41.70
C HIS A 81 13.58 3.35 42.79
N PHE A 82 14.80 2.81 42.66
CA PHE A 82 15.39 1.91 43.66
C PHE A 82 16.20 2.63 44.73
N GLN A 83 16.37 3.96 44.64
CA GLN A 83 17.30 4.71 45.50
C GLN A 83 17.09 4.45 46.99
N ALA A 84 15.85 4.60 47.49
CA ALA A 84 15.56 4.44 48.90
C ALA A 84 15.83 3.00 49.38
N VAL A 85 15.31 2.00 48.66
CA VAL A 85 15.46 0.59 49.03
C VAL A 85 16.93 0.13 48.93
N CYS A 86 17.68 0.63 47.95
CA CYS A 86 19.11 0.32 47.84
C CYS A 86 19.95 0.98 48.95
N ALA A 87 19.63 2.22 49.33
CA ALA A 87 20.33 2.90 50.44
C ALA A 87 20.06 2.20 51.78
N ASP A 88 18.82 1.78 52.02
CA ASP A 88 18.46 0.97 53.19
C ASP A 88 19.17 -0.39 53.17
N PHE A 89 19.17 -1.04 52.00
CA PHE A 89 19.82 -2.34 51.81
C PHE A 89 21.33 -2.24 52.03
N GLN A 90 21.99 -1.24 51.46
CA GLN A 90 23.39 -0.94 51.70
C GLN A 90 23.66 -0.76 53.19
N THR A 91 22.90 0.10 53.87
CA THR A 91 23.05 0.36 55.30
C THR A 91 22.92 -0.93 56.12
N TYR A 92 21.96 -1.78 55.76
CA TYR A 92 21.76 -3.08 56.40
C TYR A 92 22.97 -4.00 56.21
N LEU A 93 23.49 -4.12 54.99
CA LEU A 93 24.66 -4.96 54.69
C LEU A 93 25.95 -4.40 55.33
N GLU A 94 26.12 -3.09 55.35
CA GLU A 94 27.24 -2.42 56.03
C GLU A 94 27.21 -2.68 57.54
N ASN A 95 26.03 -2.61 58.17
CA ASN A 95 25.88 -2.96 59.58
C ASN A 95 26.27 -4.42 59.81
N LEU A 96 25.85 -5.33 58.94
CA LEU A 96 26.18 -6.76 59.00
C LEU A 96 27.70 -7.00 58.83
N LEU A 97 28.35 -6.29 57.91
CA LEU A 97 29.80 -6.29 57.72
C LEU A 97 30.54 -5.62 58.89
N SER A 98 29.96 -4.60 59.52
CA SER A 98 30.55 -3.93 60.68
C SER A 98 30.55 -4.83 61.91
N GLU A 99 29.50 -5.64 62.11
CA GLU A 99 29.46 -6.67 63.14
C GLU A 99 30.53 -7.75 62.89
N LEU A 100 30.81 -8.07 61.61
CA LEU A 100 31.98 -8.86 61.24
C LEU A 100 33.30 -8.16 61.62
N ASN A 101 33.49 -6.89 61.27
CA ASN A 101 34.74 -6.16 61.51
C ASN A 101 35.01 -5.86 63.01
N LYS A 102 33.99 -5.57 63.80
CA LYS A 102 34.12 -5.44 65.28
C LYS A 102 34.58 -6.74 65.92
N THR A 103 34.24 -7.88 65.31
CA THR A 103 34.73 -9.19 65.70
C THR A 103 36.06 -9.56 65.02
N GLN A 104 36.68 -8.71 64.20
CA GLN A 104 37.90 -9.04 63.44
C GLN A 104 39.23 -8.74 64.16
N ARG A 105 39.22 -7.95 65.26
CA ARG A 105 40.47 -7.55 65.95
C ARG A 105 41.30 -8.67 66.59
N ASN A 106 40.88 -9.95 66.55
CA ASN A 106 41.69 -11.10 66.94
C ASN A 106 41.43 -12.26 65.96
N LEU A 107 42.40 -12.49 65.07
CA LEU A 107 42.42 -13.45 63.96
C LEU A 107 42.40 -14.90 64.47
N GLU A 108 41.28 -15.61 64.34
CA GLU A 108 41.24 -17.08 64.42
C GLU A 108 39.91 -17.63 63.85
N GLY A 109 39.97 -18.75 63.10
CA GLY A 109 38.85 -19.33 62.33
C GLY A 109 37.55 -19.63 63.09
N LYS A 110 37.55 -19.56 64.44
CA LYS A 110 36.35 -19.62 65.29
C LYS A 110 35.42 -18.41 65.14
N ARG A 111 35.91 -17.21 64.79
CA ARG A 111 35.05 -16.03 64.60
C ARG A 111 34.42 -15.95 63.22
N PHE A 112 35.12 -16.39 62.18
CA PHE A 112 34.53 -16.55 60.85
C PHE A 112 33.35 -17.53 60.88
N LYS A 113 33.48 -18.67 61.58
CA LYS A 113 32.35 -19.58 61.84
C LYS A 113 31.18 -18.91 62.58
N ARG A 114 31.45 -17.98 63.50
CA ARG A 114 30.40 -17.21 64.20
C ARG A 114 29.67 -16.23 63.29
N PHE A 115 30.40 -15.56 62.40
CA PHE A 115 29.81 -14.71 61.38
C PHE A 115 28.88 -15.50 60.46
N LEU A 116 29.35 -16.63 59.94
CA LEU A 116 28.53 -17.52 59.12
C LEU A 116 27.29 -18.00 59.88
N LYS A 117 27.42 -18.31 61.18
CA LYS A 117 26.26 -18.63 62.04
C LYS A 117 25.31 -17.45 62.21
N ALA A 118 25.82 -16.21 62.26
CA ALA A 118 25.00 -15.00 62.33
C ALA A 118 24.26 -14.73 61.01
N LEU A 119 24.90 -14.99 59.86
CA LEU A 119 24.26 -14.94 58.55
C LEU A 119 23.08 -15.92 58.44
N LYS A 120 23.20 -17.11 59.02
CA LYS A 120 22.10 -18.08 59.09
C LYS A 120 21.02 -17.72 60.10
N ALA A 121 21.27 -16.78 61.01
CA ALA A 121 20.28 -16.44 62.01
C ALA A 121 19.04 -15.93 61.29
N ARG A 122 17.87 -16.51 61.58
CA ARG A 122 16.60 -16.30 60.86
C ARG A 122 16.29 -14.85 60.49
N LYS A 123 16.67 -13.90 61.35
CA LYS A 123 16.54 -12.47 61.11
C LYS A 123 17.22 -12.00 59.81
N VAL A 124 18.38 -12.57 59.44
CA VAL A 124 19.15 -12.17 58.27
C VAL A 124 18.47 -12.63 56.97
N PRO A 125 18.17 -13.94 56.75
CA PRO A 125 17.40 -14.37 55.59
C PRO A 125 16.04 -13.67 55.47
N ASP A 126 15.30 -13.51 56.57
CA ASP A 126 14.00 -12.83 56.55
C ASP A 126 14.14 -11.37 56.08
N SER A 127 15.17 -10.66 56.55
CA SER A 127 15.43 -9.28 56.13
C SER A 127 15.84 -9.20 54.65
N ILE A 128 16.71 -10.10 54.17
CA ILE A 128 17.10 -10.14 52.75
C ILE A 128 15.87 -10.41 51.87
N ASN A 129 15.01 -11.35 52.26
CA ASN A 129 13.80 -11.66 51.52
C ASN A 129 12.82 -10.46 51.49
N ASP A 130 12.70 -9.70 52.57
CA ASP A 130 11.93 -8.45 52.58
C ASP A 130 12.48 -7.41 51.57
N TYR A 131 13.80 -7.22 51.50
CA TYR A 131 14.42 -6.36 50.47
C TYR A 131 14.14 -6.88 49.05
N LYS A 132 14.27 -8.18 48.82
CA LYS A 132 13.95 -8.84 47.54
C LYS A 132 12.49 -8.56 47.12
N GLN A 133 11.55 -8.66 48.05
CA GLN A 133 10.14 -8.37 47.79
C GLN A 133 9.90 -6.89 47.49
N ARG A 134 10.49 -5.97 48.25
CA ARG A 134 10.38 -4.52 48.02
C ARG A 134 10.95 -4.11 46.66
N MET A 135 12.10 -4.65 46.26
CA MET A 135 12.68 -4.39 44.93
C MET A 135 11.82 -4.97 43.81
N ASN A 136 11.29 -6.18 43.96
CA ASN A 136 10.36 -6.74 42.98
C ASN A 136 9.09 -5.91 42.84
N LYS A 137 8.55 -5.40 43.94
CA LYS A 137 7.41 -4.49 43.92
C LYS A 137 7.71 -3.23 43.10
N ILE A 138 8.88 -2.62 43.31
CA ILE A 138 9.31 -1.44 42.52
C ILE A 138 9.41 -1.78 41.03
N LYS A 139 10.02 -2.94 40.69
CA LYS A 139 10.07 -3.42 39.30
C LYS A 139 8.67 -3.56 38.69
N SER A 140 7.74 -4.19 39.40
CA SER A 140 6.35 -4.35 38.96
C SER A 140 5.64 -3.00 38.79
N ASP A 141 5.76 -2.09 39.75
CA ASP A 141 5.13 -0.76 39.70
C ASP A 141 5.67 0.06 38.51
N TYR A 142 6.97 -0.04 38.23
CA TYR A 142 7.59 0.61 37.07
C TYR A 142 7.05 0.06 35.74
N ILE A 143 6.95 -1.27 35.61
CA ILE A 143 6.41 -1.92 34.41
C ILE A 143 4.95 -1.50 34.19
N VAL A 144 4.13 -1.48 35.23
CA VAL A 144 2.72 -1.06 35.15
C VAL A 144 2.62 0.40 34.69
N ARG A 145 3.46 1.29 35.24
CA ARG A 145 3.50 2.68 34.82
C ARG A 145 3.88 2.83 33.34
N GLY A 146 4.94 2.13 32.90
CA GLY A 146 5.37 2.16 31.50
C GLY A 146 4.29 1.66 30.53
N ILE A 147 3.55 0.61 30.89
CA ILE A 147 2.41 0.13 30.08
C ILE A 147 1.29 1.16 30.03
N THR A 148 1.00 1.81 31.17
CA THR A 148 -0.07 2.82 31.26
C THR A 148 0.25 4.05 30.40
N ASP A 149 1.49 4.54 30.46
CA ASP A 149 1.94 5.67 29.66
C ASP A 149 1.84 5.33 28.15
N LEU A 150 2.26 4.12 27.75
CA LEU A 150 2.10 3.64 26.38
C LEU A 150 0.62 3.58 25.93
N GLN A 151 -0.27 3.11 26.80
CA GLN A 151 -1.70 3.04 26.51
C GLN A 151 -2.36 4.41 26.35
N LEU A 152 -1.79 5.47 26.93
CA LEU A 152 -2.28 6.84 26.76
C LEU A 152 -1.77 7.49 25.46
N GLU A 153 -0.55 7.17 25.04
CA GLU A 153 0.06 7.76 23.84
C GLU A 153 -0.41 7.11 22.53
N VAL A 154 -0.67 5.79 22.52
CA VAL A 154 -1.08 5.07 21.31
C VAL A 154 -2.38 5.60 20.70
N PRO A 155 -3.46 5.86 21.45
CA PRO A 155 -4.70 6.42 20.89
C PRO A 155 -4.48 7.80 20.25
N ALA A 156 -3.65 8.65 20.84
CA ALA A 156 -3.33 9.97 20.29
C ALA A 156 -2.59 9.84 18.95
N MET A 157 -1.62 8.93 18.85
CA MET A 157 -0.94 8.66 17.58
C MET A 157 -1.88 8.07 16.53
N GLN A 158 -2.80 7.19 16.94
CA GLN A 158 -3.79 6.58 16.05
C GLN A 158 -4.75 7.62 15.46
N ASP A 159 -5.19 8.60 16.26
CA ASP A 159 -6.05 9.69 15.82
C ASP A 159 -5.36 10.59 14.79
N VAL A 160 -4.09 10.97 15.05
CA VAL A 160 -3.27 11.74 14.11
C VAL A 160 -3.07 10.99 12.79
N LEU A 161 -2.79 9.69 12.86
CA LEU A 161 -2.66 8.84 11.67
C LEU A 161 -3.98 8.74 10.89
N SER A 162 -5.10 8.56 11.59
CA SER A 162 -6.43 8.46 10.97
C SER A 162 -6.81 9.75 10.26
N THR A 163 -6.52 10.90 10.88
CA THR A 163 -6.74 12.23 10.29
C THR A 163 -5.91 12.40 9.01
N ARG A 164 -4.62 12.09 9.04
CA ARG A 164 -3.75 12.21 7.86
C ARG A 164 -4.15 11.28 6.71
N ILE A 165 -4.59 10.06 7.02
CA ILE A 165 -5.09 9.13 6.01
C ILE A 165 -6.34 9.70 5.34
N THR A 166 -7.25 10.29 6.14
CA THR A 166 -8.48 10.90 5.64
C THR A 166 -8.17 12.10 4.74
N GLU A 167 -7.32 13.04 5.18
CA GLU A 167 -6.91 14.20 4.38
C GLU A 167 -6.21 13.80 3.07
N ALA A 168 -5.33 12.80 3.12
CA ALA A 168 -4.65 12.28 1.94
C ALA A 168 -5.62 11.61 0.96
N ALA A 169 -6.61 10.88 1.47
CA ALA A 169 -7.65 10.25 0.66
C ALA A 169 -8.52 11.31 -0.03
N GLU A 170 -8.97 12.34 0.69
CA GLU A 170 -9.74 13.46 0.13
C GLU A 170 -8.94 14.23 -0.93
N THR A 171 -7.67 14.55 -0.66
CA THR A 171 -6.80 15.24 -1.61
C THR A 171 -6.56 14.41 -2.88
N SER A 172 -6.38 13.10 -2.73
CA SER A 172 -6.25 12.17 -3.85
C SER A 172 -7.53 12.11 -4.69
N GLN A 173 -8.69 12.00 -4.03
CA GLN A 173 -9.99 12.02 -4.71
C GLN A 173 -10.19 13.32 -5.50
N LEU A 174 -9.90 14.49 -4.91
CA LEU A 174 -10.01 15.77 -5.60
C LEU A 174 -9.10 15.85 -6.84
N ARG A 175 -7.85 15.38 -6.74
CA ARG A 175 -6.93 15.35 -7.90
C ARG A 175 -7.40 14.41 -9.00
N ILE A 176 -7.93 13.24 -8.65
CA ILE A 176 -8.46 12.29 -9.63
C ILE A 176 -9.66 12.90 -10.33
N THR A 177 -10.63 13.43 -9.57
CA THR A 177 -11.82 14.08 -10.12
C THR A 177 -11.45 15.23 -11.06
N SER A 178 -10.57 16.14 -10.64
CA SER A 178 -10.16 17.28 -11.48
C SER A 178 -9.46 16.83 -12.78
N THR A 179 -8.67 15.76 -12.71
CA THR A 179 -7.98 15.20 -13.88
C THR A 179 -8.99 14.56 -14.84
N VAL A 180 -9.96 13.80 -14.32
CA VAL A 180 -11.02 13.17 -15.11
C VAL A 180 -11.90 14.24 -15.77
N GLU A 181 -12.30 15.28 -15.03
CA GLU A 181 -13.08 16.40 -15.57
C GLU A 181 -12.33 17.11 -16.70
N SER A 182 -11.06 17.47 -16.48
CA SER A 182 -10.24 18.12 -17.51
C SER A 182 -10.06 17.26 -18.77
N GLN A 183 -9.86 15.94 -18.61
CA GLN A 183 -9.77 15.02 -19.74
C GLN A 183 -11.10 14.86 -20.47
N SER A 184 -12.22 14.80 -19.74
CA SER A 184 -13.56 14.72 -20.32
C SER A 184 -13.86 15.96 -21.16
N ASP A 185 -13.56 17.16 -20.64
CA ASP A 185 -13.77 18.42 -21.37
C ASP A 185 -12.93 18.47 -22.64
N HIS A 186 -11.69 17.99 -22.58
CA HIS A 186 -10.82 17.89 -23.75
C HIS A 186 -11.40 16.96 -24.81
N ILE A 187 -11.82 15.75 -24.44
CA ILE A 187 -12.42 14.76 -25.36
C ILE A 187 -13.71 15.32 -25.98
N VAL A 188 -14.58 15.95 -25.18
CA VAL A 188 -15.81 16.58 -25.67
C VAL A 188 -15.48 17.69 -26.67
N GLY A 189 -14.43 18.47 -26.43
CA GLY A 189 -13.92 19.47 -27.36
C GLY A 189 -13.46 18.87 -28.69
N GLU A 190 -12.66 17.80 -28.65
CA GLU A 190 -12.19 17.11 -29.86
C GLU A 190 -13.34 16.51 -30.68
N ILE A 191 -14.31 15.86 -30.01
CA ILE A 191 -15.51 15.31 -30.67
C ILE A 191 -16.30 16.42 -31.38
N ARG A 192 -16.42 17.59 -30.76
CA ARG A 192 -17.11 18.74 -31.37
C ARG A 192 -16.38 19.22 -32.62
N ASN A 193 -15.05 19.38 -32.54
CA ASN A 193 -14.24 19.81 -33.68
C ASN A 193 -14.31 18.80 -34.84
N LEU A 194 -14.18 17.50 -34.55
CA LEU A 194 -14.31 16.44 -35.57
C LEU A 194 -15.69 16.48 -36.27
N ARG A 195 -16.76 16.72 -35.51
CA ARG A 195 -18.11 16.86 -36.07
C ARG A 195 -18.22 18.08 -36.99
N GLU A 196 -17.58 19.19 -36.66
CA GLU A 196 -17.55 20.39 -37.50
C GLU A 196 -16.80 20.14 -38.82
N ILE A 197 -15.62 19.50 -38.75
CA ILE A 197 -14.85 19.10 -39.95
C ILE A 197 -15.68 18.16 -40.84
N GLN A 198 -16.35 17.17 -40.25
CA GLN A 198 -17.20 16.24 -40.98
C GLN A 198 -18.37 16.95 -41.68
N ARG A 199 -19.01 17.91 -41.02
CA ARG A 199 -20.10 18.70 -41.60
C ARG A 199 -19.61 19.53 -42.79
N GLU A 200 -18.44 20.15 -42.67
CA GLU A 200 -17.81 20.91 -43.75
C GLU A 200 -17.52 20.01 -44.97
N HIS A 201 -16.88 18.85 -44.76
CA HIS A 201 -16.60 17.87 -45.81
C HIS A 201 -17.88 17.38 -46.50
N THR A 202 -18.92 17.08 -45.71
CA THR A 202 -20.23 16.64 -46.22
C THR A 202 -20.84 17.72 -47.12
N THR A 203 -20.77 18.98 -46.70
CA THR A 203 -21.27 20.12 -47.47
C THR A 203 -20.52 20.29 -48.79
N GLN A 204 -19.20 20.16 -48.78
CA GLN A 204 -18.37 20.25 -49.98
C GLN A 204 -18.66 19.11 -50.98
N ILE A 205 -18.86 17.89 -50.50
CA ILE A 205 -19.25 16.75 -51.35
C ILE A 205 -20.64 17.00 -51.97
N CYS A 206 -21.60 17.46 -51.17
CA CYS A 206 -22.94 17.80 -51.65
C CYS A 206 -22.88 18.87 -52.75
N ALA A 207 -22.10 19.93 -52.56
CA ALA A 207 -21.93 21.00 -53.53
C ALA A 207 -21.32 20.49 -54.86
N ARG A 208 -20.26 19.66 -54.80
CA ARG A 208 -19.64 19.06 -56.00
C ARG A 208 -20.60 18.16 -56.78
N LEU A 209 -21.47 17.43 -56.09
CA LEU A 209 -22.48 16.59 -56.73
C LEU A 209 -23.58 17.42 -57.39
N GLN A 210 -23.98 18.54 -56.78
CA GLN A 210 -24.98 19.46 -57.35
C GLN A 210 -24.46 20.22 -58.58
N ASP A 211 -23.18 20.59 -58.61
CA ASP A 211 -22.56 21.31 -59.73
C ASP A 211 -22.37 20.45 -60.99
N ARG A 212 -22.42 19.11 -60.88
CA ARG A 212 -22.47 18.19 -62.02
C ARG A 212 -23.88 18.17 -62.64
N LYS A 213 -24.29 19.32 -63.20
CA LYS A 213 -25.56 19.50 -63.92
C LYS A 213 -25.65 18.52 -65.10
N GLY A 214 -26.60 17.58 -65.01
CA GLY A 214 -27.09 16.83 -66.18
C GLY A 214 -27.42 15.34 -65.97
N TYR A 215 -26.86 14.68 -64.95
CA TYR A 215 -26.96 13.21 -64.82
C TYR A 215 -27.48 12.69 -63.47
N TYR A 216 -27.67 13.55 -62.48
CA TYR A 216 -28.08 13.16 -61.13
C TYR A 216 -29.44 13.75 -60.74
N LYS A 217 -30.42 12.88 -60.44
CA LYS A 217 -31.73 13.23 -59.88
C LYS A 217 -31.98 12.44 -58.59
N GLY A 218 -31.00 12.47 -57.68
CA GLY A 218 -31.08 11.85 -56.35
C GLY A 218 -31.21 12.89 -55.24
N ILE A 219 -31.67 12.47 -54.07
CA ILE A 219 -31.71 13.28 -52.85
C ILE A 219 -30.53 12.81 -51.99
N VAL A 220 -29.59 13.69 -51.67
CA VAL A 220 -28.57 13.39 -50.65
C VAL A 220 -29.21 13.56 -49.27
N ARG A 221 -29.18 12.51 -48.45
CA ARG A 221 -29.71 12.51 -47.07
C ARG A 221 -28.58 12.28 -46.08
N ASP A 222 -28.63 12.99 -44.96
CA ASP A 222 -27.83 12.67 -43.80
C ASP A 222 -28.51 11.52 -43.05
N LEU A 223 -27.87 10.36 -42.99
CA LEU A 223 -28.39 9.16 -42.32
C LEU A 223 -27.64 8.95 -41.01
N ALA A 224 -28.37 8.70 -39.92
CA ALA A 224 -27.79 8.44 -38.62
C ALA A 224 -27.16 7.04 -38.57
N PRO A 225 -26.16 6.81 -37.68
CA PRO A 225 -25.70 5.46 -37.38
C PRO A 225 -26.87 4.62 -36.84
N GLY A 226 -27.30 3.61 -37.60
CA GLY A 226 -28.47 2.79 -37.28
C GLY A 226 -29.52 2.75 -38.38
N ASP A 227 -29.56 3.75 -39.27
CA ASP A 227 -30.57 3.86 -40.34
C ASP A 227 -30.33 2.87 -41.50
N ILE A 228 -29.14 2.27 -41.57
CA ILE A 228 -28.76 1.27 -42.58
C ILE A 228 -28.57 -0.09 -41.91
N TYR A 229 -29.39 -1.06 -42.33
CA TYR A 229 -29.28 -2.44 -41.87
C TYR A 229 -28.67 -3.30 -42.97
N LEU A 230 -27.45 -3.77 -42.76
CA LEU A 230 -26.77 -4.66 -43.70
C LEU A 230 -27.42 -6.06 -43.65
N ILE A 231 -27.96 -6.51 -44.79
CA ILE A 231 -28.61 -7.82 -44.91
C ILE A 231 -27.56 -8.89 -45.22
N LYS A 232 -26.66 -8.61 -46.17
CA LYS A 232 -25.64 -9.57 -46.62
C LYS A 232 -24.48 -8.87 -47.31
N THR A 233 -23.25 -9.21 -46.96
CA THR A 233 -22.04 -8.80 -47.69
C THR A 233 -21.74 -9.82 -48.80
N GLU A 234 -21.28 -9.36 -49.96
CA GLU A 234 -20.87 -10.30 -51.00
C GLU A 234 -19.61 -11.08 -50.57
N PRO A 235 -19.59 -12.42 -50.77
CA PRO A 235 -18.58 -13.29 -50.18
C PRO A 235 -17.16 -13.12 -50.76
N HIS A 236 -17.01 -12.44 -51.90
CA HIS A 236 -15.73 -12.25 -52.58
C HIS A 236 -15.28 -10.81 -52.70
N ASP A 237 -16.12 -9.85 -52.26
CA ASP A 237 -15.76 -8.44 -52.24
C ASP A 237 -16.45 -7.75 -51.05
N HIS A 238 -15.70 -7.50 -49.98
CA HIS A 238 -16.19 -6.84 -48.78
C HIS A 238 -16.60 -5.37 -49.00
N ARG A 239 -16.40 -4.83 -50.21
CA ARG A 239 -16.82 -3.49 -50.61
C ARG A 239 -18.26 -3.41 -51.08
N HIS A 240 -18.90 -4.54 -51.36
CA HIS A 240 -20.27 -4.61 -51.87
C HIS A 240 -21.19 -5.43 -50.95
N GLY A 241 -22.43 -4.99 -50.82
CA GLY A 241 -23.43 -5.72 -50.05
C GLY A 241 -24.85 -5.29 -50.35
N TYR A 242 -25.79 -5.94 -49.68
CA TYR A 242 -27.21 -5.63 -49.73
C TYR A 242 -27.63 -5.06 -48.39
N CYS A 243 -28.32 -3.93 -48.38
CA CYS A 243 -28.86 -3.32 -47.18
C CYS A 243 -30.34 -2.96 -47.33
N THR A 244 -31.03 -2.82 -46.21
CA THR A 244 -32.25 -2.00 -46.11
C THR A 244 -31.89 -0.67 -45.47
N VAL A 245 -32.59 0.38 -45.89
CA VAL A 245 -32.49 1.71 -45.29
C VAL A 245 -33.82 2.02 -44.65
N GLU A 246 -33.81 2.55 -43.43
CA GLU A 246 -35.02 2.93 -42.71
C GLU A 246 -35.86 3.91 -43.54
N GLY A 247 -37.17 3.61 -43.68
CA GLY A 247 -38.07 4.36 -44.55
C GLY A 247 -38.07 3.96 -46.03
N SER A 248 -37.30 2.95 -46.44
CA SER A 248 -37.31 2.39 -47.80
C SER A 248 -37.79 0.93 -47.82
N ASN A 249 -38.81 0.64 -48.63
CA ASN A 249 -39.40 -0.70 -48.75
C ASN A 249 -38.66 -1.62 -49.74
N THR A 250 -37.57 -1.15 -50.35
CA THR A 250 -36.79 -1.89 -51.34
C THR A 250 -35.37 -2.13 -50.84
N GLY A 251 -34.85 -3.35 -51.03
CA GLY A 251 -33.44 -3.66 -50.81
C GLY A 251 -32.54 -2.80 -51.71
N LYS A 252 -31.38 -2.41 -51.19
CA LYS A 252 -30.41 -1.55 -51.85
C LYS A 252 -29.07 -2.24 -51.96
N LEU A 253 -28.27 -1.80 -52.92
CA LEU A 253 -26.88 -2.20 -53.03
C LEU A 253 -26.01 -1.15 -52.34
N ILE A 254 -25.19 -1.58 -51.39
CA ILE A 254 -24.25 -0.72 -50.67
C ILE A 254 -22.84 -0.90 -51.21
N ARG A 255 -22.14 0.21 -51.43
CA ARG A 255 -20.71 0.28 -51.70
C ARG A 255 -20.00 0.99 -50.56
N ILE A 256 -19.03 0.31 -49.96
CA ILE A 256 -18.25 0.83 -48.85
C ILE A 256 -16.86 1.20 -49.37
N TYR A 257 -16.57 2.49 -49.36
CA TYR A 257 -15.23 2.99 -49.66
C TYR A 257 -14.48 3.26 -48.37
N GLN A 258 -13.43 2.47 -48.15
CA GLN A 258 -12.53 2.63 -47.01
C GLN A 258 -11.23 3.29 -47.48
N PRO A 259 -10.85 4.46 -46.94
CA PRO A 259 -9.53 5.03 -47.18
C PRO A 259 -8.47 4.14 -46.53
N HIS A 260 -7.50 3.68 -47.31
CA HIS A 260 -6.24 3.22 -46.72
C HIS A 260 -5.49 4.46 -46.22
N SER A 261 -5.29 4.51 -44.90
CA SER A 261 -4.53 5.51 -44.13
C SER A 261 -4.08 6.75 -44.91
N GLY A 262 -4.91 7.80 -44.89
CA GLY A 262 -4.51 9.17 -45.26
C GLY A 262 -4.71 9.58 -46.71
N ASN A 263 -5.21 8.72 -47.59
CA ASN A 263 -5.37 9.06 -49.01
C ASN A 263 -6.85 9.24 -49.42
N GLU A 264 -7.50 10.23 -48.81
CA GLU A 264 -8.92 10.56 -49.03
C GLU A 264 -9.22 10.96 -50.49
N GLU A 265 -8.25 11.59 -51.17
CA GLU A 265 -8.38 12.00 -52.56
C GLU A 265 -8.54 10.81 -53.50
N ASP A 266 -7.87 9.69 -53.22
CA ASP A 266 -7.96 8.46 -54.00
C ASP A 266 -9.31 7.76 -53.80
N VAL A 267 -9.88 7.83 -52.60
CA VAL A 267 -11.27 7.37 -52.35
C VAL A 267 -12.26 8.20 -53.14
N MET A 268 -12.10 9.51 -53.15
CA MET A 268 -12.97 10.41 -53.92
C MET A 268 -12.81 10.19 -55.43
N LYS A 269 -11.59 9.93 -55.93
CA LYS A 269 -11.35 9.53 -57.33
C LYS A 269 -12.00 8.19 -57.67
N GLN A 270 -11.95 7.22 -56.76
CA GLN A 270 -12.59 5.91 -56.96
C GLN A 270 -14.11 6.04 -56.98
N LEU A 271 -14.68 6.82 -56.05
CA LEU A 271 -16.10 7.14 -56.06
C LEU A 271 -16.50 7.82 -57.37
N ASP A 272 -15.73 8.84 -57.78
CA ASP A 272 -15.96 9.57 -59.03
C ASP A 272 -15.93 8.64 -60.25
N HIS A 273 -14.94 7.74 -60.30
CA HIS A 273 -14.83 6.73 -61.35
C HIS A 273 -16.04 5.79 -61.36
N ASP A 274 -16.43 5.27 -60.20
CA ASP A 274 -17.55 4.33 -60.08
C ASP A 274 -18.87 5.00 -60.47
N ILE A 275 -19.10 6.24 -60.01
CA ILE A 275 -20.25 7.05 -60.41
C ILE A 275 -20.26 7.24 -61.94
N ASP A 276 -19.13 7.60 -62.55
CA ASP A 276 -19.03 7.77 -64.01
C ASP A 276 -19.31 6.45 -64.77
N VAL A 277 -18.75 5.33 -64.31
CA VAL A 277 -19.00 4.00 -64.88
C VAL A 277 -20.48 3.62 -64.83
N PHE A 278 -21.18 3.96 -63.74
CA PHE A 278 -22.60 3.65 -63.60
C PHE A 278 -23.51 4.57 -64.38
N LEU A 279 -23.13 5.83 -64.55
CA LEU A 279 -23.92 6.82 -65.29
C LEU A 279 -23.71 6.74 -66.81
N ARG A 280 -22.66 6.06 -67.30
CA ARG A 280 -22.48 5.85 -68.75
C ARG A 280 -23.60 4.98 -69.34
N PRO A 281 -24.32 5.45 -70.39
CA PRO A 281 -25.28 4.61 -71.09
C PRO A 281 -24.55 3.45 -71.77
N ARG A 282 -24.95 2.21 -71.46
CA ARG A 282 -24.48 1.00 -72.16
C ARG A 282 -25.03 1.02 -73.61
N PHE A 283 -24.29 1.60 -74.54
CA PHE A 283 -24.54 1.41 -75.97
C PHE A 283 -23.84 0.14 -76.45
N GLY A 284 -24.60 -0.93 -76.70
CA GLY A 284 -24.17 -2.08 -77.49
C GLY A 284 -24.52 -1.88 -78.99
N PRO A 285 -23.80 -2.52 -79.94
CA PRO A 285 -23.95 -2.23 -81.37
C PRO A 285 -25.28 -2.73 -81.96
N PRO A 286 -25.74 -2.15 -83.08
CA PRO A 286 -27.16 -2.12 -83.44
C PRO A 286 -27.45 -3.03 -84.64
N TYR A 287 -28.10 -4.18 -84.47
CA TYR A 287 -28.81 -4.81 -85.59
C TYR A 287 -30.09 -5.54 -85.13
N LEU A 288 -31.19 -5.18 -85.81
CA LEU A 288 -32.49 -5.82 -85.99
C LEU A 288 -33.66 -5.49 -85.02
N TYR A 289 -34.51 -4.59 -85.54
CA TYR A 289 -35.99 -4.50 -85.45
C TYR A 289 -36.73 -4.22 -84.11
N SER A 290 -37.27 -2.99 -84.02
CA SER A 290 -38.72 -2.65 -83.92
C SER A 290 -39.05 -1.58 -82.85
N PRO A 291 -39.78 -0.50 -83.18
CA PRO A 291 -40.00 0.66 -82.33
C PRO A 291 -41.27 0.54 -81.48
N VAL A 292 -41.22 -0.18 -80.34
CA VAL A 292 -42.30 -0.11 -79.33
C VAL A 292 -41.81 -0.08 -77.87
N LEU A 293 -40.53 -0.33 -77.55
CA LEU A 293 -40.04 -0.16 -76.18
C LEU A 293 -39.48 1.25 -75.93
N ARG A 294 -40.40 2.20 -75.72
CA ARG A 294 -40.14 3.38 -74.90
C ARG A 294 -40.23 2.92 -73.44
N LEU A 295 -39.18 2.28 -72.90
CA LEU A 295 -39.14 1.90 -71.49
C LEU A 295 -37.97 2.57 -70.77
N THR A 296 -38.36 3.52 -69.92
CA THR A 296 -37.73 3.85 -68.64
C THR A 296 -36.23 4.10 -68.64
N LEU A 297 -35.88 5.39 -68.77
CA LEU A 297 -34.71 5.97 -68.09
C LEU A 297 -34.70 5.46 -66.64
N LEU A 298 -33.73 4.61 -66.32
CA LEU A 298 -33.47 4.11 -64.98
C LEU A 298 -33.29 5.33 -64.07
N THR A 299 -34.27 5.63 -63.23
CA THR A 299 -34.14 6.69 -62.22
C THR A 299 -33.38 6.09 -61.06
N VAL A 300 -32.06 6.24 -61.08
CA VAL A 300 -31.20 5.80 -59.98
C VAL A 300 -31.27 6.85 -58.88
N TYR A 301 -31.88 6.49 -57.75
CA TYR A 301 -31.78 7.24 -56.51
C TYR A 301 -30.51 6.79 -55.77
N VAL A 302 -29.77 7.77 -55.27
CA VAL A 302 -28.49 7.57 -54.58
C VAL A 302 -28.58 8.20 -53.21
N ASP A 303 -28.37 7.41 -52.16
CA ASP A 303 -28.20 7.90 -50.79
C ASP A 303 -26.72 7.72 -50.39
N ILE A 304 -26.09 8.76 -49.82
CA ILE A 304 -24.67 8.75 -49.41
C ILE A 304 -24.57 9.02 -47.92
N GLN A 305 -23.93 8.14 -47.16
CA GLN A 305 -23.60 8.34 -45.75
C GLN A 305 -22.08 8.46 -45.57
N ILE A 306 -21.64 9.45 -44.77
CA ILE A 306 -20.24 9.64 -44.42
C ILE A 306 -20.10 9.31 -42.94
N LEU A 307 -19.58 8.12 -42.62
CA LEU A 307 -19.20 7.77 -41.25
C LEU A 307 -17.71 8.06 -41.05
N LEU A 308 -17.31 8.29 -39.80
CA LEU A 308 -15.97 8.73 -39.34
C LEU A 308 -14.74 8.00 -39.93
N LYS A 309 -14.93 6.91 -40.70
CA LYS A 309 -13.87 6.18 -41.43
C LYS A 309 -14.32 5.59 -42.78
N SER A 310 -15.52 5.88 -43.29
CA SER A 310 -16.03 5.23 -44.50
C SER A 310 -17.08 6.06 -45.22
N LEU A 311 -16.94 6.18 -46.54
CA LEU A 311 -17.95 6.73 -47.42
C LEU A 311 -18.82 5.58 -47.93
N VAL A 312 -20.13 5.68 -47.72
CA VAL A 312 -21.09 4.65 -48.06
C VAL A 312 -22.01 5.18 -49.15
N TYR A 313 -22.02 4.52 -50.30
CA TYR A 313 -22.90 4.82 -51.43
C TYR A 313 -23.97 3.74 -51.55
N VAL A 314 -25.24 4.15 -51.70
CA VAL A 314 -26.38 3.24 -51.79
C VAL A 314 -27.09 3.41 -53.13
N ASP A 315 -27.10 2.36 -53.96
CA ASP A 315 -27.77 2.32 -55.28
C ASP A 315 -29.19 1.73 -55.16
N HIS A 316 -30.17 2.44 -55.71
CA HIS A 316 -31.55 1.98 -55.79
C HIS A 316 -31.83 1.28 -57.14
N ARG A 317 -31.57 -0.04 -57.21
CA ARG A 317 -32.04 -0.87 -58.33
C ARG A 317 -33.20 -1.76 -57.90
N THR A 318 -34.34 -1.62 -58.57
CA THR A 318 -35.46 -2.55 -58.42
C THR A 318 -35.13 -3.85 -59.16
N PHE A 319 -34.71 -4.88 -58.43
CA PHE A 319 -34.70 -6.24 -58.97
C PHE A 319 -36.05 -6.87 -58.64
N GLN A 320 -36.90 -7.05 -59.65
CA GLN A 320 -37.98 -8.02 -59.55
C GLN A 320 -37.34 -9.42 -59.60
N GLN A 321 -37.55 -10.22 -58.56
CA GLN A 321 -37.29 -11.67 -58.60
C GLN A 321 -38.36 -12.35 -59.46
#